data_AF-A0A1D3L239-F1
#
_entry.id   AF-A0A1D3L239-F1
#
_cell.length_a   1.000
_cell.length_b   1.000
_cell.length_c   1.000
_cell.angle_alpha   90.00
_cell.angle_beta   90.00
_cell.angle_gamma   90.00
#
_symmetry.space_group_name_H-M   'P 1'
#
loop_
_entity.id
_entity.type
_entity.pdbx_description
1 polymer ?
#
loop_
_entity_poly.entity_id
_entity_poly.type
_entity_poly.pdbx_seq_one_letter_code
_entity_poly.pdbx_strand_id
1 'polypeptide(L)'
;MVNYHYIRGHKVCFSEENPEKEFSREYYEDTGSEVGDRTQRPCVRCGKKPDPEGYDACLGKLPGVKYACCGHGVEEGHIIFENGTTLKGCFTVTYRRKE
;
A
#
# COMPACT_ATOMS: atom_id res chain seq x y z
N MET A 1 -8.23 -13.76 15.94
CA MET A 1 -8.86 -13.29 14.68
C MET A 1 -7.74 -13.00 13.70
N VAL A 2 -7.92 -13.29 12.41
CA VAL A 2 -6.94 -12.89 11.40
C VAL A 2 -7.23 -11.45 11.04
N ASN A 3 -6.31 -10.54 11.39
CA ASN A 3 -6.39 -9.16 10.97
C ASN A 3 -5.86 -9.05 9.54
N TYR A 4 -6.34 -8.06 8.81
CA TYR A 4 -5.91 -7.84 7.44
C TYR A 4 -5.84 -6.36 7.12
N HIS A 5 -5.00 -6.05 6.14
CA HIS A 5 -4.95 -4.75 5.48
C HIS A 5 -4.74 -4.97 3.98
N TYR A 6 -4.70 -3.90 3.19
CA TYR A 6 -4.43 -4.00 1.77
C TYR A 6 -3.14 -3.27 1.41
N ILE A 7 -2.39 -3.84 0.47
CA ILE A 7 -1.24 -3.20 -0.16
C ILE A 7 -1.53 -3.15 -1.66
N ARG A 8 -1.81 -1.96 -2.18
CA ARG A 8 -2.14 -1.72 -3.60
C ARG A 8 -3.29 -2.61 -4.11
N GLY A 9 -4.25 -2.88 -3.24
CA GLY A 9 -5.43 -3.71 -3.50
C GLY A 9 -5.23 -5.22 -3.25
N HIS A 10 -4.02 -5.67 -2.90
CA HIS A 10 -3.80 -7.06 -2.50
C HIS A 10 -4.07 -7.22 -1.01
N LYS A 11 -4.94 -8.17 -0.63
CA LYS A 11 -5.25 -8.45 0.77
C LYS A 11 -4.05 -9.12 1.44
N VAL A 12 -3.58 -8.50 2.51
CA VAL A 12 -2.48 -8.96 3.35
C VAL A 12 -3.06 -9.39 4.68
N CYS A 13 -2.91 -10.67 5.00
CA CYS A 13 -3.35 -11.25 6.25
C CYS A 13 -2.18 -11.31 7.23
N PHE A 14 -2.47 -11.09 8.50
CA PHE A 14 -1.51 -11.24 9.59
C PHE A 14 -2.20 -11.81 10.83
N SER A 15 -1.47 -12.63 11.57
CA SER A 15 -1.89 -13.15 12.87
C SER A 15 -1.16 -12.38 13.97
N GLU A 16 -1.90 -11.90 14.96
CA GLU A 16 -1.31 -11.16 16.09
C GLU A 16 -0.59 -12.03 17.12
N GLU A 17 -0.59 -13.36 16.98
CA GLU A 17 -0.07 -14.22 18.04
C GLU A 17 0.77 -15.37 17.50
N ASN A 18 2.07 -15.27 17.75
CA ASN A 18 2.85 -16.44 18.11
C ASN A 18 3.85 -16.00 19.20
N PRO A 19 3.58 -16.25 20.49
CA PRO A 19 4.45 -15.80 21.59
C PRO A 19 5.88 -16.39 21.52
N GLU A 20 6.11 -17.37 20.64
CA GLU A 20 7.42 -17.98 20.38
C GLU A 20 8.13 -17.44 19.13
N LYS A 21 7.48 -16.57 18.32
CA LYS A 21 8.10 -15.92 17.16
C LYS A 21 8.05 -14.41 17.32
N GLU A 22 9.23 -13.82 17.35
CA GLU A 22 9.50 -12.39 17.58
C GLU A 22 8.85 -11.43 16.56
N PHE A 23 8.26 -11.93 15.47
CA PHE A 23 7.63 -11.12 14.42
C PHE A 23 6.31 -11.70 13.91
N SER A 24 5.32 -10.82 13.70
CA SER A 24 4.10 -11.12 12.97
C SER A 24 4.43 -11.46 11.50
N ARG A 25 3.97 -12.62 11.02
CA ARG A 25 4.09 -12.99 9.60
C ARG A 25 2.95 -12.38 8.81
N GLU A 26 3.29 -11.47 7.90
CA GLU A 26 2.37 -10.94 6.88
C GLU A 26 2.46 -11.79 5.61
N TYR A 27 1.32 -12.18 5.05
CA TYR A 27 1.26 -12.92 3.78
C TYR A 27 0.12 -12.42 2.89
N TYR A 28 0.31 -12.54 1.58
CA TYR A 28 -0.75 -12.26 0.62
C TYR A 28 -1.77 -13.40 0.59
N GLU A 29 -3.05 -13.09 0.75
CA GLU A 29 -4.13 -14.10 0.80
C GLU A 29 -4.21 -14.93 -0.48
N ASP A 30 -3.97 -14.30 -1.64
CA ASP A 30 -4.15 -14.92 -2.95
C ASP A 30 -3.03 -15.90 -3.34
N THR A 31 -1.84 -15.74 -2.78
CA THR A 31 -0.65 -16.53 -3.14
C THR A 31 -0.02 -17.28 -1.96
N GLY A 32 -0.40 -16.94 -0.72
CA GLY A 32 0.26 -17.43 0.49
C GLY A 32 1.72 -16.97 0.65
N SER A 33 2.20 -16.08 -0.23
CA SER A 33 3.58 -15.61 -0.21
C SER A 33 3.78 -14.59 0.90
N GLU A 34 4.92 -14.65 1.60
CA GLU A 34 5.28 -13.64 2.59
C GLU A 34 5.34 -12.26 1.94
N VAL A 35 4.88 -11.24 2.66
CA VAL A 35 5.02 -9.84 2.24
C VAL A 35 6.48 -9.44 2.43
N GLY A 36 7.31 -9.79 1.45
CA GLY A 36 8.72 -9.42 1.37
C GLY A 36 8.90 -7.94 1.05
N ASP A 37 9.89 -7.61 0.20
CA ASP A 37 10.05 -6.23 -0.25
C ASP A 37 8.77 -5.75 -0.96
N ARG A 38 8.09 -4.82 -0.30
CA ARG A 38 6.77 -4.27 -0.65
C ARG A 38 6.78 -3.57 -2.01
N THR A 39 7.91 -3.52 -2.71
CA THR A 39 8.13 -2.80 -3.97
C THR A 39 7.64 -3.52 -5.23
N GLN A 40 7.31 -4.82 -5.19
CA GLN A 40 7.25 -5.61 -6.44
C GLN A 40 5.86 -5.86 -7.06
N ARG A 41 4.76 -5.79 -6.30
CA ARG A 41 3.43 -6.16 -6.84
C ARG A 41 2.76 -4.97 -7.56
N PRO A 42 2.24 -5.18 -8.78
CA PRO A 42 1.42 -4.19 -9.46
C PRO A 42 0.10 -3.99 -8.72
N CYS A 43 -0.44 -2.77 -8.76
CA CYS A 43 -1.78 -2.49 -8.24
C CYS A 43 -2.82 -3.38 -8.94
N VAL A 44 -3.74 -3.99 -8.18
CA VAL A 44 -4.80 -4.86 -8.71
C VAL A 44 -5.65 -4.15 -9.75
N ARG A 45 -5.85 -2.82 -9.60
CA ARG A 45 -6.69 -2.03 -10.49
C ARG A 45 -5.93 -1.29 -11.59
N CYS A 46 -4.85 -0.57 -11.25
CA CYS A 46 -4.08 0.19 -12.23
C CYS A 46 -3.20 -0.74 -13.11
N GLY A 47 -2.85 -1.94 -12.63
CA GLY A 47 -1.89 -2.85 -13.29
C GLY A 47 -0.43 -2.36 -13.27
N LYS A 48 -0.18 -1.17 -12.72
CA LYS A 48 1.14 -0.54 -12.66
C LYS A 48 1.89 -0.95 -11.39
N LYS A 49 3.18 -1.23 -11.54
CA LYS A 49 4.12 -1.38 -10.42
C LYS A 49 4.47 -0.01 -9.85
N PRO A 50 4.97 0.05 -8.61
CA PRO A 50 5.63 1.24 -8.10
C PRO A 50 6.74 1.70 -9.03
N ASP A 51 7.12 2.97 -8.91
CA ASP A 51 8.34 3.43 -9.56
C ASP A 51 9.60 2.79 -8.91
N PRO A 52 10.79 2.98 -9.50
CA PRO A 52 12.02 2.40 -8.95
C PRO A 52 12.36 2.84 -7.53
N GLU A 53 11.82 3.98 -7.06
CA GLU A 53 11.98 4.48 -5.69
C GLU A 53 10.91 3.91 -4.74
N GLY A 54 9.92 3.17 -5.26
CA GLY A 54 8.86 2.51 -4.50
C GLY A 54 7.56 3.31 -4.37
N TYR A 55 7.45 4.48 -5.01
CA TYR A 55 6.25 5.32 -4.94
C TYR A 55 5.08 4.73 -5.73
N ASP A 56 3.85 4.97 -5.25
CA ASP A 56 2.63 4.52 -5.93
C ASP A 56 2.52 5.12 -7.33
N ALA A 57 2.39 4.30 -8.36
CA ALA A 57 2.37 4.79 -9.74
C ALA A 57 1.11 5.59 -10.13
N CYS A 58 0.06 5.53 -9.31
CA CYS A 58 -1.17 6.28 -9.57
C CYS A 58 -1.12 7.67 -8.89
N LEU A 59 -0.29 7.87 -7.84
CA LEU A 59 -0.09 9.18 -7.17
C LEU A 59 1.26 9.84 -7.46
N GLY A 60 2.29 9.04 -7.70
CA GLY A 60 3.68 9.46 -7.84
C GLY A 60 4.33 9.84 -6.51
N LYS A 61 5.51 10.48 -6.60
CA LYS A 61 6.23 11.03 -5.45
C LYS A 61 5.54 12.29 -4.93
N LEU A 62 5.06 12.23 -3.69
CA LEU A 62 4.45 13.36 -2.99
C LEU A 62 5.41 13.87 -1.90
N PRO A 63 5.73 15.17 -1.83
CA PRO A 63 6.60 15.71 -0.78
C PRO A 63 6.04 15.51 0.63
N GLY A 64 6.89 15.09 1.57
CA GLY A 64 6.53 14.87 2.98
C GLY A 64 5.64 13.64 3.23
N VAL A 65 5.47 12.77 2.24
CA VAL A 65 4.65 11.56 2.33
C VAL A 65 5.52 10.33 2.54
N LYS A 66 5.22 9.58 3.61
CA LYS A 66 5.88 8.32 3.95
C LYS A 66 5.31 7.14 3.16
N TYR A 67 4.00 7.08 3.01
CA TYR A 67 3.31 6.03 2.25
C TYR A 67 2.00 6.58 1.67
N ALA A 68 1.68 6.19 0.44
CA ALA A 68 0.41 6.52 -0.16
C ALA A 68 -0.06 5.42 -1.10
N CYS A 69 -1.37 5.29 -1.20
CA CYS A 69 -2.06 4.42 -2.14
C CYS A 69 -3.32 5.14 -2.61
N CYS A 70 -3.61 5.10 -3.91
CA CYS A 70 -4.84 5.67 -4.44
C CYS A 70 -6.11 4.92 -4.01
N GLY A 71 -5.98 3.71 -3.45
CA GLY A 71 -7.08 2.86 -2.99
C GLY A 71 -7.94 2.26 -4.11
N HIS A 72 -7.76 2.68 -5.36
CA HIS A 72 -8.67 2.39 -6.47
C HIS A 72 -9.16 0.94 -6.52
N GLY A 73 -10.44 0.76 -6.21
CA GLY A 73 -11.20 -0.45 -6.45
C GLY A 73 -11.17 -1.52 -5.36
N VAL A 74 -10.52 -1.27 -4.22
CA VAL A 74 -10.49 -2.23 -3.10
C VAL A 74 -10.73 -1.56 -1.74
N GLU A 75 -10.14 -0.38 -1.50
CA GLU A 75 -10.24 0.34 -0.23
C GLU A 75 -10.29 1.86 -0.46
N GLU A 76 -10.52 2.62 0.62
CA GLU A 76 -10.29 4.07 0.56
C GLU A 76 -8.80 4.35 0.29
N GLY A 77 -8.53 5.33 -0.57
CA GLY A 77 -7.18 5.83 -0.75
C GLY A 77 -6.66 6.41 0.54
N HIS A 78 -5.36 6.36 0.75
CA HIS A 78 -4.73 6.93 1.94
C HIS A 78 -3.39 7.59 1.65
N ILE A 79 -3.08 8.62 2.42
CA ILE A 79 -1.80 9.33 2.39
C ILE A 79 -1.33 9.49 3.82
N ILE A 80 -0.19 8.88 4.15
CA ILE A 80 0.45 8.93 5.46
C ILE A 80 1.65 9.86 5.34
N PHE A 81 1.58 11.00 6.01
CA PHE A 81 2.65 11.99 6.06
C PHE A 81 3.70 11.63 7.11
N GLU A 82 4.93 12.11 6.92
CA GLU A 82 6.03 11.93 7.87
C GLU A 82 5.71 12.50 9.27
N ASN A 83 4.84 13.51 9.33
CA ASN A 83 4.39 14.13 10.57
C ASN A 83 3.28 13.33 11.32
N GLY A 84 2.91 12.15 10.83
CA GLY A 84 1.87 11.31 11.43
C GLY A 84 0.43 11.60 10.98
N THR A 85 0.20 12.65 10.19
CA THR A 85 -1.14 12.93 9.62
C THR A 85 -1.51 11.86 8.60
N THR A 86 -2.74 11.35 8.67
CA THR A 86 -3.28 10.41 7.68
C THR A 86 -4.52 10.99 7.03
N LEU A 87 -4.51 11.11 5.71
CA LEU A 87 -5.71 11.39 4.92
C LEU A 87 -6.28 10.07 4.40
N LYS A 88 -7.61 9.90 4.46
CA LYS A 88 -8.32 8.78 3.85
C LYS A 88 -9.45 9.30 2.97
N GLY A 89 -9.69 8.65 1.83
CA GLY A 89 -10.83 8.94 0.98
C GLY A 89 -10.63 8.59 -0.49
N CYS A 90 -11.60 9.01 -1.32
CA CYS A 90 -11.54 8.83 -2.76
C CYS A 90 -10.77 9.98 -3.41
N PHE A 91 -9.71 9.66 -4.16
CA PHE A 91 -8.90 10.67 -4.84
C PHE A 91 -9.23 10.75 -6.32
N THR A 92 -9.36 11.97 -6.84
CA THR A 92 -9.28 12.22 -8.28
C THR A 92 -7.88 12.73 -8.60
N VAL A 93 -7.12 11.95 -9.36
CA VAL A 93 -5.74 12.31 -9.71
C VAL A 93 -5.72 13.01 -11.06
N THR A 94 -5.20 14.24 -11.10
CA THR A 94 -4.94 14.98 -12.33
C THR A 94 -3.50 15.50 -12.31
N TYR A 95 -2.85 15.51 -13.47
CA TYR A 95 -1.48 15.99 -13.59
C TYR A 95 -1.45 17.29 -14.38
N ARG A 96 -0.92 18.36 -13.80
CA ARG A 96 -0.52 19.55 -14.56
C ARG A 96 0.94 19.36 -14.95
N ARG A 97 1.24 19.43 -16.25
CA ARG A 97 2.64 19.48 -16.71
C ARG A 97 3.24 20.77 -16.16
N LYS A 98 4.40 20.66 -15.49
CA LYS A 98 5.26 21.83 -15.30
C LYS A 98 5.88 22.11 -16.67
N GLU A 99 5.60 23.29 -17.20
CA GLU A 99 6.32 23.87 -18.34
C GLU A 99 7.82 23.99 -18.03
#